data_AF-A0AB40D9K7-F1
#
_entry.id   AF-A0AB40D9K7-F1
#
_cell.length_a   1.000
_cell.length_b   1.000
_cell.length_c   1.000
_cell.angle_alpha   90.00
_cell.angle_beta   90.00
_cell.angle_gamma   90.00
#
_symmetry.space_group_name_H-M   'P 1'
#
loop_
_entity.id
_entity.type
_entity.pdbx_description
1 polymer ?
#
loop_
_entity_poly.entity_id
_entity_poly.type
_entity_poly.pdbx_seq_one_letter_code
_entity_poly.pdbx_strand_id
1 'polypeptide(L)'
;MGVHEKNLKYNLTEIDYEFHYFIKNMSCRAVMRLPYSYRCQMAKQVGDCKRIINLFNYFRMMYCSIHIDNKTTEVLFMFLFSFICVAFLWLMSFNIGAYFSPVLKIISLKLHMNEYLAGVTLLAFGNCSPEIIANLMPVRADAPIFTIAVGNTLAIILLSGGTVCFLRPFKMNGHCTLRDLLFLLLGVEVLRFVMIKEGVVTMCEAIVLFFIYVVYVVINIADVIIMRFYIKKLRKEVDHLGNLTPPPTKELQAKLRTLTSLEVENDIQISDTTKYRRSRNSGNHFSDTTRTGYFVTPRPKERPEQVDHEANRTNLHNSENSKNLLLFTEFLHSLNPIDGEAWQLGGKCNRLYLIVRCPLVFVMLLFIPVVDFEKDKHGWSKLLNCTQIVTNPFVIITLVHCSCRGQCLSHLVHNPQHQHLDVVAVHNDPAGRSGLPAFTDGRSAVLSPIPW
;
A
#
# COMPACT_ATOMS: atom_id res chain seq x y z
N MET A 1 -17.76 -54.01 -39.76
CA MET A 1 -18.37 -53.75 -38.43
C MET A 1 -18.31 -52.25 -38.19
N GLY A 2 -19.37 -51.53 -38.57
CA GLY A 2 -19.49 -50.09 -38.35
C GLY A 2 -20.04 -49.83 -36.96
N VAL A 3 -19.28 -49.10 -36.14
CA VAL A 3 -19.73 -48.64 -34.82
C VAL A 3 -20.57 -47.40 -35.06
N HIS A 4 -21.89 -47.54 -34.89
CA HIS A 4 -22.84 -46.44 -34.87
C HIS A 4 -22.53 -45.51 -33.69
N GLU A 5 -21.92 -44.36 -33.98
CA GLU A 5 -21.84 -43.22 -33.08
C GLU A 5 -23.25 -42.62 -32.96
N LYS A 6 -24.04 -43.12 -32.01
CA LYS A 6 -25.33 -42.53 -31.66
C LYS A 6 -25.06 -41.15 -31.05
N ASN A 7 -25.30 -40.11 -31.83
CA ASN A 7 -25.52 -38.74 -31.37
C ASN A 7 -26.63 -38.73 -30.31
N LEU A 8 -26.25 -38.87 -29.03
CA LEU A 8 -27.13 -38.61 -27.91
C LEU A 8 -27.38 -37.09 -27.87
N LYS A 9 -28.49 -36.65 -28.45
CA LYS A 9 -29.10 -35.37 -28.10
C LYS A 9 -29.55 -35.48 -26.65
N TYR A 10 -28.77 -34.92 -25.73
CA TYR A 10 -29.20 -34.76 -24.34
C TYR A 10 -30.44 -33.86 -24.32
N ASN A 11 -31.60 -34.41 -23.97
CA ASN A 11 -32.77 -33.62 -23.62
C ASN A 11 -32.48 -32.98 -22.26
N LEU A 12 -32.01 -31.73 -22.28
CA LEU A 12 -31.72 -30.96 -21.08
C LEU A 12 -33.04 -30.75 -20.33
N THR A 13 -33.15 -31.32 -19.14
CA THR A 13 -34.35 -31.17 -18.30
C THR A 13 -34.32 -29.84 -17.56
N GLU A 14 -35.48 -29.37 -17.09
CA GLU A 14 -35.59 -28.17 -16.26
C GLU A 14 -34.71 -28.25 -15.00
N ILE A 15 -34.55 -29.47 -14.45
CA ILE A 15 -33.67 -29.77 -13.32
C ILE A 15 -32.19 -29.56 -13.66
N ASP A 16 -31.77 -29.89 -14.90
CA ASP A 16 -30.39 -29.66 -15.34
C ASP A 16 -30.08 -28.17 -15.44
N TYR A 17 -31.07 -27.35 -15.82
CA TYR A 17 -30.95 -25.89 -15.85
C TYR A 17 -30.84 -25.31 -14.44
N GLU A 18 -31.68 -25.73 -13.49
CA GLU A 18 -31.59 -25.31 -12.09
C GLU A 18 -30.26 -25.72 -11.46
N PHE A 19 -29.79 -26.94 -11.75
CA PHE A 19 -28.50 -27.42 -11.26
C PHE A 19 -27.34 -26.61 -11.84
N HIS A 20 -27.33 -26.33 -13.15
CA HIS A 20 -26.31 -25.47 -13.76
C HIS A 20 -26.32 -24.05 -13.20
N TYR A 21 -27.50 -23.49 -12.95
CA TYR A 21 -27.65 -22.17 -12.34
C TYR A 21 -27.11 -22.17 -10.90
N PHE A 22 -27.41 -23.20 -10.12
CA PHE A 22 -26.88 -23.38 -8.77
C PHE A 22 -25.35 -23.49 -8.77
N ILE A 23 -24.76 -24.33 -9.62
CA ILE A 23 -23.29 -24.50 -9.72
C ILE A 23 -22.60 -23.20 -10.13
N LYS A 24 -23.23 -22.40 -11.00
CA LYS A 24 -22.71 -21.10 -11.43
C LYS A 24 -22.70 -20.07 -10.31
N ASN A 25 -23.70 -20.08 -9.42
CA ASN A 25 -23.85 -19.13 -8.32
C ASN A 25 -23.34 -19.65 -6.95
N MET A 26 -22.75 -20.85 -6.92
CA MET A 26 -22.26 -21.46 -5.68
C MET A 26 -20.91 -20.87 -5.26
N SER A 27 -20.81 -20.40 -4.02
CA SER A 27 -19.55 -19.88 -3.47
C SER A 27 -18.43 -20.95 -3.46
N CYS A 28 -17.19 -20.59 -3.82
CA CYS A 28 -16.09 -21.56 -3.83
C CYS A 28 -15.77 -22.13 -2.42
N ARG A 29 -16.15 -21.42 -1.34
CA ARG A 29 -16.03 -21.94 0.04
C ARG A 29 -16.85 -23.21 0.26
N ALA A 30 -17.98 -23.38 -0.44
CA ALA A 30 -18.82 -24.54 -0.30
C ALA A 30 -18.18 -25.83 -0.87
N VAL A 31 -17.15 -25.70 -1.74
CA VAL A 31 -16.37 -26.84 -2.25
C VAL A 31 -15.72 -27.63 -1.12
N MET A 32 -15.31 -26.96 -0.03
CA MET A 32 -14.69 -27.63 1.13
C MET A 32 -15.66 -28.52 1.92
N ARG A 33 -16.98 -28.38 1.71
CA ARG A 33 -18.00 -29.21 2.38
C ARG A 33 -18.30 -30.51 1.64
N LEU A 34 -17.87 -30.65 0.38
CA LEU A 34 -18.04 -31.86 -0.40
C LEU A 34 -17.05 -32.95 0.04
N PRO A 35 -17.34 -34.24 -0.23
CA PRO A 35 -16.37 -35.32 -0.03
C PRO A 35 -15.20 -35.19 -1.01
N TYR A 36 -14.02 -35.67 -0.61
CA TYR A 36 -12.74 -35.43 -1.29
C TYR A 36 -12.75 -35.78 -2.79
N SER A 37 -13.40 -36.88 -3.18
CA SER A 37 -13.48 -37.36 -4.56
C SER A 37 -14.07 -36.35 -5.54
N TYR A 38 -15.05 -35.55 -5.12
CA TYR A 38 -15.74 -34.58 -5.99
C TYR A 38 -15.13 -33.18 -5.93
N ARG A 39 -14.18 -32.90 -5.02
CA ARG A 39 -13.64 -31.53 -4.83
C ARG A 39 -12.86 -31.03 -6.03
N CYS A 40 -12.08 -31.88 -6.70
CA CYS A 40 -11.33 -31.46 -7.90
C CYS A 40 -12.26 -31.17 -9.09
N GLN A 41 -13.29 -32.01 -9.31
CA GLN A 41 -14.26 -31.79 -10.38
C GLN A 41 -15.05 -30.49 -10.12
N MET A 42 -15.49 -30.30 -8.88
CA MET A 42 -16.24 -29.10 -8.49
C MET A 42 -15.39 -27.84 -8.57
N ALA A 43 -14.12 -27.88 -8.16
CA ALA A 43 -13.19 -26.76 -8.27
C ALA A 43 -12.92 -26.32 -9.73
N LYS A 44 -13.12 -27.21 -10.71
CA LYS A 44 -13.02 -26.89 -12.14
C LYS A 44 -14.32 -26.32 -12.72
N GLN A 45 -15.47 -26.74 -12.20
CA GLN A 45 -16.79 -26.38 -12.74
C GLN A 45 -17.33 -25.05 -12.19
N VAL A 46 -17.01 -24.70 -10.95
CA VAL A 46 -17.51 -23.47 -10.32
C VAL A 46 -16.78 -22.24 -10.88
N GLY A 47 -17.53 -21.35 -11.55
CA GLY A 47 -17.01 -20.14 -12.19
C GLY A 47 -16.43 -19.12 -11.20
N ASP A 48 -17.02 -18.98 -10.02
CA ASP A 48 -16.54 -18.08 -8.96
C ASP A 48 -15.13 -18.43 -8.49
N CYS A 49 -14.76 -19.72 -8.54
CA CYS A 49 -13.44 -20.16 -8.13
C CYS A 49 -12.33 -19.74 -9.10
N LYS A 50 -12.69 -19.41 -10.35
CA LYS A 50 -11.78 -18.85 -11.36
C LYS A 50 -11.73 -17.32 -11.32
N ARG A 51 -12.82 -16.66 -10.91
CA ARG A 51 -12.98 -15.20 -10.92
C ARG A 51 -12.33 -14.50 -9.72
N ILE A 52 -12.29 -15.15 -8.55
CA ILE A 52 -11.80 -14.54 -7.30
C ILE A 52 -10.26 -14.52 -7.18
N ILE A 53 -9.54 -15.27 -8.02
CA ILE A 53 -8.14 -15.63 -7.75
C ILE A 53 -7.21 -15.26 -8.91
N ASN A 54 -6.82 -13.98 -8.95
CA ASN A 54 -6.17 -13.36 -10.11
C ASN A 54 -4.72 -13.82 -10.39
N LEU A 55 -4.03 -14.46 -9.43
CA LEU A 55 -2.61 -14.83 -9.59
C LEU A 55 -2.36 -16.36 -9.61
N PHE A 56 -2.95 -17.11 -8.68
CA PHE A 56 -2.77 -18.57 -8.58
C PHE A 56 -4.07 -19.26 -8.14
N ASN A 57 -4.66 -20.10 -8.99
CA ASN A 57 -5.85 -20.89 -8.65
C ASN A 57 -5.54 -21.95 -7.57
N TYR A 58 -5.43 -21.52 -6.30
CA TYR A 58 -4.97 -22.37 -5.21
C TYR A 58 -5.92 -23.54 -4.94
N PHE A 59 -7.23 -23.41 -5.14
CA PHE A 59 -8.17 -24.55 -5.01
C PHE A 59 -7.92 -25.63 -6.06
N ARG A 60 -7.64 -25.25 -7.30
CA ARG A 60 -7.29 -26.20 -8.37
C ARG A 60 -5.91 -26.82 -8.12
N MET A 61 -4.94 -26.02 -7.68
CA MET A 61 -3.61 -26.52 -7.33
C MET A 61 -3.70 -27.53 -6.17
N MET A 62 -4.44 -27.16 -5.12
CA MET A 62 -4.61 -27.94 -3.90
C MET A 62 -5.36 -29.26 -4.16
N TYR A 63 -6.54 -29.23 -4.78
CA TYR A 63 -7.35 -30.45 -4.96
C TYR A 63 -7.03 -31.24 -6.23
N CYS A 64 -6.57 -30.61 -7.32
CA CYS A 64 -6.32 -31.32 -8.58
C CYS A 64 -4.86 -31.65 -8.86
N SER A 65 -3.90 -30.82 -8.42
CA SER A 65 -2.46 -31.10 -8.64
C SER A 65 -1.85 -31.92 -7.52
N ILE A 66 -2.21 -31.63 -6.26
CA ILE A 66 -1.63 -32.26 -5.08
C ILE A 66 -2.44 -33.50 -4.63
N HIS A 67 -3.65 -33.71 -5.17
CA HIS A 67 -4.54 -34.86 -4.89
C HIS A 67 -4.72 -35.15 -3.39
N ILE A 68 -5.51 -34.29 -2.72
CA ILE A 68 -5.76 -34.42 -1.28
C ILE A 68 -6.94 -35.37 -1.04
N ASP A 69 -6.63 -36.62 -0.69
CA ASP A 69 -7.64 -37.67 -0.45
C ASP A 69 -7.98 -37.87 1.04
N ASN A 70 -7.10 -37.41 1.95
CA ASN A 70 -7.25 -37.61 3.39
C ASN A 70 -7.44 -36.30 4.17
N LYS A 71 -8.18 -36.38 5.28
CA LYS A 71 -8.38 -35.26 6.21
C LYS A 71 -7.07 -34.76 6.84
N THR A 72 -6.14 -35.68 7.13
CA THR A 72 -4.83 -35.35 7.70
C THR A 72 -3.95 -34.56 6.73
N THR A 73 -3.94 -34.95 5.45
CA THR A 73 -3.21 -34.24 4.39
C THR A 73 -3.81 -32.86 4.11
N GLU A 74 -5.14 -32.71 4.20
CA GLU A 74 -5.80 -31.40 4.08
C GLU A 74 -5.40 -30.45 5.20
N VAL A 75 -5.44 -30.94 6.45
CA VAL A 75 -5.06 -30.15 7.63
C VAL A 75 -3.58 -29.76 7.57
N LEU A 76 -2.68 -30.68 7.23
CA LEU A 76 -1.26 -30.39 7.07
C LEU A 76 -1.00 -29.31 6.02
N PHE A 77 -1.68 -29.39 4.87
CA PHE A 77 -1.56 -28.40 3.81
C PHE A 77 -2.14 -27.04 4.22
N MET A 78 -3.25 -27.01 4.96
CA MET A 78 -3.79 -25.77 5.53
C MET A 78 -2.82 -25.11 6.52
N PHE A 79 -2.15 -25.89 7.37
CA PHE A 79 -1.11 -25.37 8.26
C PHE A 79 0.09 -24.82 7.48
N LEU A 80 0.54 -25.54 6.46
CA LEU A 80 1.63 -25.09 5.59
C LEU A 80 1.26 -23.80 4.82
N PHE A 81 0.03 -23.72 4.30
CA PHE A 81 -0.49 -22.52 3.64
C PHE A 81 -0.58 -21.34 4.62
N SER A 82 -1.08 -21.56 5.84
CA SER A 82 -1.11 -20.55 6.90
C SER A 82 0.29 -20.06 7.26
N PHE A 83 1.26 -20.97 7.38
CA PHE A 83 2.67 -20.62 7.61
C PHE A 83 3.26 -19.77 6.49
N ILE A 84 2.98 -20.12 5.22
CA ILE A 84 3.40 -19.32 4.06
C ILE A 84 2.75 -17.94 4.09
N CYS A 85 1.47 -17.83 4.43
CA CYS A 85 0.78 -16.54 4.58
C CYS A 85 1.42 -15.67 5.67
N VAL A 86 1.73 -16.23 6.84
CA VAL A 86 2.41 -15.51 7.92
C VAL A 86 3.81 -15.08 7.47
N ALA A 87 4.56 -15.95 6.80
CA ALA A 87 5.87 -15.61 6.25
C ALA A 87 5.79 -14.47 5.23
N PHE A 88 4.77 -14.48 4.34
CA PHE A 88 4.54 -13.41 3.38
C PHE A 88 4.16 -12.08 4.05
N LEU A 89 3.26 -12.11 5.05
CA LEU A 89 2.91 -10.91 5.83
C LEU A 89 4.13 -10.33 6.55
N TRP A 90 4.98 -11.21 7.10
CA TRP A 90 6.21 -10.78 7.76
C TRP A 90 7.22 -10.18 6.78
N LEU A 91 7.40 -10.78 5.60
CA LEU A 91 8.21 -10.20 4.52
C LEU A 91 7.65 -8.85 4.05
N MET A 92 6.33 -8.72 3.90
CA MET A 92 5.68 -7.45 3.55
C MET A 92 5.93 -6.38 4.62
N SER A 93 5.79 -6.72 5.90
CA SER A 93 6.10 -5.80 7.00
C SER A 93 7.54 -5.29 6.93
N PHE A 94 8.50 -6.17 6.64
CA PHE A 94 9.88 -5.77 6.44
C PHE A 94 10.03 -4.81 5.25
N ASN A 95 9.44 -5.15 4.09
CA ASN A 95 9.57 -4.35 2.87
C ASN A 95 9.00 -2.94 3.06
N ILE A 96 7.89 -2.80 3.80
CA ILE A 96 7.32 -1.50 4.16
C ILE A 96 8.34 -0.67 4.96
N GLY A 97 8.99 -1.26 5.96
CA GLY A 97 9.98 -0.56 6.78
C GLY A 97 11.24 -0.14 6.02
N ALA A 98 11.69 -0.95 5.06
CA ALA A 98 12.94 -0.71 4.34
C ALA A 98 12.80 0.17 3.09
N TYR A 99 11.67 0.07 2.39
CA TYR A 99 11.47 0.74 1.09
C TYR A 99 10.42 1.86 1.16
N PHE A 100 9.27 1.60 1.79
CA PHE A 100 8.16 2.55 1.80
C PHE A 100 8.40 3.72 2.76
N SER A 101 8.80 3.45 4.00
CA SER A 101 9.02 4.51 5.01
C SER A 101 10.08 5.56 4.61
N PRO A 102 11.27 5.20 4.08
CA PRO A 102 12.26 6.20 3.66
C PRO A 102 11.77 7.08 2.50
N VAL A 103 11.08 6.48 1.52
CA VAL A 103 10.51 7.21 0.37
C VAL A 103 9.48 8.24 0.86
N LEU A 104 8.63 7.88 1.81
CA LEU A 104 7.68 8.82 2.42
C LEU A 104 8.40 9.96 3.14
N LYS A 105 9.47 9.68 3.91
CA LYS A 105 10.28 10.72 4.56
C LYS A 105 10.86 11.70 3.54
N ILE A 106 11.40 11.20 2.42
CA ILE A 106 11.98 12.03 1.35
C ILE A 106 10.93 12.93 0.72
N ILE A 107 9.77 12.37 0.33
CA ILE A 107 8.70 13.14 -0.30
C ILE A 107 8.22 14.23 0.69
N SER A 108 8.06 13.88 1.96
CA SER A 108 7.64 14.82 3.00
C SER A 108 8.64 15.96 3.21
N LEU A 109 9.94 15.66 3.17
CA LEU A 109 11.01 16.67 3.23
C LEU A 109 10.98 17.58 1.99
N LYS A 110 10.82 17.02 0.79
CA LYS A 110 10.78 17.79 -0.46
C LYS A 110 9.54 18.68 -0.58
N LEU A 111 8.41 18.23 -0.04
CA LEU A 111 7.18 19.02 0.04
C LEU A 111 7.17 20.00 1.22
N HIS A 112 8.25 20.05 2.03
CA HIS A 112 8.31 20.83 3.27
C HIS A 112 7.04 20.62 4.11
N MET A 113 6.72 19.38 4.44
CA MET A 113 5.60 19.02 5.31
C MET A 113 6.13 18.68 6.70
N ASN A 114 5.32 18.87 7.76
CA ASN A 114 5.67 18.35 9.08
C ASN A 114 5.31 16.85 9.18
N GLU A 115 5.87 16.15 10.17
CA GLU A 115 5.65 14.69 10.35
C GLU A 115 4.16 14.34 10.49
N TYR A 116 3.41 15.20 11.17
CA TYR A 116 1.97 15.07 11.36
C TYR A 116 1.19 15.13 10.03
N LEU A 117 1.39 16.16 9.21
CA LEU A 117 0.70 16.32 7.93
C LEU A 117 1.09 15.22 6.95
N ALA A 118 2.36 14.80 6.94
CA ALA A 118 2.84 13.67 6.16
C ALA A 118 2.11 12.37 6.53
N GLY A 119 1.90 12.13 7.83
CA GLY A 119 1.14 10.98 8.33
C GLY A 119 -0.33 11.00 7.89
N VAL A 120 -0.99 12.15 8.03
CA VAL A 120 -2.42 12.31 7.68
C VAL A 120 -2.68 12.23 6.18
N THR A 121 -1.70 12.58 5.34
CA THR A 121 -1.89 12.67 3.88
C THR A 121 -1.20 11.53 3.14
N LEU A 122 0.14 11.52 3.10
CA LEU A 122 0.93 10.60 2.28
C LEU A 122 0.85 9.16 2.78
N LEU A 123 0.95 8.95 4.10
CA LEU A 123 0.84 7.61 4.70
C LEU A 123 -0.59 7.07 4.58
N ALA A 124 -1.59 7.91 4.87
CA ALA A 124 -2.99 7.54 4.70
C ALA A 124 -3.30 7.17 3.24
N PHE A 125 -2.87 7.99 2.28
CA PHE A 125 -3.05 7.73 0.85
C PHE A 125 -2.36 6.43 0.40
N GLY A 126 -1.12 6.20 0.84
CA GLY A 126 -0.38 4.99 0.52
C GLY A 126 -1.05 3.71 1.03
N ASN A 127 -1.67 3.77 2.21
CA ASN A 127 -2.43 2.65 2.77
C ASN A 127 -3.79 2.44 2.09
N CYS A 128 -4.49 3.51 1.69
CA CYS A 128 -5.81 3.43 1.07
C CYS A 128 -5.75 3.13 -0.44
N SER A 129 -4.63 3.43 -1.12
CA SER A 129 -4.51 3.25 -2.57
C SER A 129 -4.78 1.82 -3.06
N PRO A 130 -4.20 0.75 -2.44
CA PRO A 130 -4.50 -0.63 -2.83
C PRO A 130 -5.97 -1.00 -2.60
N GLU A 131 -6.61 -0.45 -1.56
CA GLU A 131 -8.01 -0.71 -1.24
C GLU A 131 -8.94 -0.07 -2.28
N ILE A 132 -8.67 1.17 -2.69
CA ILE A 132 -9.41 1.83 -3.78
C ILE A 132 -9.32 1.00 -5.06
N ILE A 133 -8.11 0.62 -5.46
CA ILE A 133 -7.90 -0.20 -6.67
C ILE A 133 -8.63 -1.54 -6.54
N ALA A 134 -8.57 -2.18 -5.36
CA ALA A 134 -9.22 -3.46 -5.14
C ALA A 134 -10.75 -3.37 -5.19
N ASN A 135 -11.33 -2.29 -4.68
CA ASN A 135 -12.78 -2.04 -4.70
C ASN A 135 -13.29 -1.67 -6.10
N LEU A 136 -12.43 -1.12 -6.97
CA LEU A 136 -12.74 -0.88 -8.39
C LEU A 136 -12.65 -2.14 -9.26
N MET A 137 -12.09 -3.25 -8.76
CA MET A 137 -11.98 -4.46 -9.56
C MET A 137 -13.36 -5.11 -9.81
N PRO A 138 -13.65 -5.62 -11.02
CA PRO A 138 -14.94 -6.24 -11.36
C PRO A 138 -15.34 -7.40 -10.45
N VAL A 139 -14.37 -8.08 -9.84
CA VAL A 139 -14.58 -9.16 -8.86
C VAL A 139 -15.30 -8.68 -7.59
N ARG A 140 -15.26 -7.38 -7.28
CA ARG A 140 -15.93 -6.75 -6.14
C ARG A 140 -17.27 -6.12 -6.49
N ALA A 141 -17.75 -6.23 -7.74
CA ALA A 141 -18.99 -5.60 -8.19
C ALA A 141 -20.21 -6.00 -7.34
N ASP A 142 -20.31 -7.27 -6.97
CA ASP A 142 -21.45 -7.81 -6.19
C ASP A 142 -21.14 -7.91 -4.68
N ALA A 143 -19.97 -7.44 -4.24
CA ALA A 143 -19.57 -7.53 -2.84
C ALA A 143 -20.15 -6.35 -2.03
N PRO A 144 -20.45 -6.52 -0.73
CA PRO A 144 -20.89 -5.42 0.13
C PRO A 144 -19.71 -4.50 0.48
N ILE A 145 -19.32 -3.62 -0.44
CA ILE A 145 -18.13 -2.75 -0.33
C ILE A 145 -18.18 -1.89 0.95
N PHE A 146 -19.37 -1.40 1.31
CA PHE A 146 -19.57 -0.58 2.50
C PHE A 146 -19.15 -1.29 3.80
N THR A 147 -19.66 -2.50 4.06
CA THR A 147 -19.37 -3.22 5.30
C THR A 147 -17.91 -3.62 5.39
N ILE A 148 -17.30 -3.94 4.25
CA ILE A 148 -15.88 -4.26 4.15
C ILE A 148 -15.03 -3.03 4.49
N ALA A 149 -15.30 -1.87 3.86
CA ALA A 149 -14.52 -0.65 4.05
C ALA A 149 -14.65 -0.08 5.47
N VAL A 150 -15.87 -0.04 6.02
CA VAL A 150 -16.11 0.40 7.41
C VAL A 150 -15.44 -0.56 8.39
N GLY A 151 -15.56 -1.87 8.17
CA GLY A 151 -14.91 -2.88 9.00
C GLY A 151 -13.38 -2.76 9.01
N ASN A 152 -12.77 -2.55 7.83
CA ASN A 152 -11.33 -2.35 7.71
C ASN A 152 -10.87 -1.08 8.43
N THR A 153 -11.59 0.02 8.25
CA THR A 153 -11.29 1.30 8.91
C THR A 153 -11.36 1.20 10.43
N LEU A 154 -12.42 0.55 10.96
CA LEU A 154 -12.56 0.32 12.40
C LEU A 154 -11.44 -0.58 12.95
N ALA A 155 -11.05 -1.62 12.21
CA ALA A 155 -9.92 -2.46 12.61
C ALA A 155 -8.60 -1.69 12.65
N ILE A 156 -8.34 -0.80 11.68
CA ILE A 156 -7.14 0.05 11.67
C ILE A 156 -7.14 0.99 12.89
N ILE A 157 -8.25 1.66 13.18
CA ILE A 157 -8.33 2.60 14.31
C ILE A 157 -8.20 1.87 15.66
N LEU A 158 -8.97 0.80 15.87
CA LEU A 158 -9.05 0.12 17.17
C LEU A 158 -7.84 -0.81 17.40
N LEU A 159 -7.49 -1.66 16.43
CA LEU A 159 -6.38 -2.62 16.60
C LEU A 159 -5.03 -1.94 16.37
N SER A 160 -4.82 -1.30 15.22
CA SER A 160 -3.51 -0.68 14.94
C SER A 160 -3.28 0.55 15.82
N GLY A 161 -4.23 1.48 15.86
CA GLY A 161 -4.14 2.67 16.72
C GLY A 161 -4.04 2.30 18.21
N GLY A 162 -4.90 1.39 18.69
CA GLY A 162 -4.87 0.92 20.07
C GLY A 162 -3.54 0.24 20.45
N THR A 163 -3.00 -0.60 19.56
CA THR A 163 -1.70 -1.26 19.79
C THR A 163 -0.56 -0.25 19.87
N VAL A 164 -0.55 0.79 19.03
CA VAL A 164 0.48 1.84 19.07
C VAL A 164 0.40 2.63 20.38
N CYS A 165 -0.81 3.04 20.79
CA CYS A 165 -1.05 3.71 22.07
C CYS A 165 -0.64 2.85 23.28
N PHE A 166 -0.81 1.52 23.18
CA PHE A 166 -0.41 0.59 24.23
C PHE A 166 1.11 0.37 24.29
N LEU A 167 1.77 0.22 23.13
CA LEU A 167 3.19 -0.15 23.04
C LEU A 167 4.16 1.02 23.24
N ARG A 168 3.77 2.24 22.89
CA ARG A 168 4.67 3.41 22.96
C ARG A 168 3.96 4.59 23.61
N PRO A 169 4.52 5.19 24.69
CA PRO A 169 3.94 6.37 25.30
C PRO A 169 4.43 7.58 24.49
N PHE A 170 3.54 8.20 23.72
CA PHE A 170 3.82 9.43 23.00
C PHE A 170 2.86 10.53 23.45
N LYS A 171 3.30 11.79 23.39
CA LYS A 171 2.47 12.95 23.68
C LYS A 171 1.77 13.34 22.38
N MET A 172 0.44 13.41 22.40
CA MET A 172 -0.35 13.77 21.24
C MET A 172 -0.79 15.24 21.32
N ASN A 173 -0.79 15.95 20.18
CA ASN A 173 -1.25 17.33 20.13
C ASN A 173 -2.79 17.36 20.16
N GLY A 174 -3.37 17.81 21.28
CA GLY A 174 -4.81 17.79 21.50
C GLY A 174 -5.61 18.55 20.45
N HIS A 175 -5.08 19.68 19.94
CA HIS A 175 -5.76 20.47 18.91
C HIS A 175 -5.91 19.70 17.59
N CYS A 176 -4.82 19.14 17.08
CA CYS A 176 -4.82 18.36 15.84
C CYS A 176 -5.71 17.11 15.98
N THR A 177 -5.59 16.37 17.09
CA THR A 177 -6.40 15.17 17.32
C THR A 177 -7.88 15.48 17.40
N LEU A 178 -8.27 16.53 18.12
CA LEU A 178 -9.68 16.89 18.25
C LEU A 178 -10.26 17.26 16.89
N ARG A 179 -9.55 18.05 16.09
CA ARG A 179 -9.95 18.35 14.70
C ARG A 179 -10.19 17.07 13.91
N ASP A 180 -9.22 16.16 13.88
CA ASP A 180 -9.29 14.95 13.05
C ASP A 180 -10.43 14.02 13.50
N LEU A 181 -10.63 13.90 14.82
CA LEU A 181 -11.73 13.12 15.39
C LEU A 181 -13.09 13.71 15.04
N LEU A 182 -13.23 15.05 15.05
CA LEU A 182 -14.46 15.73 14.65
C LEU A 182 -14.78 15.51 13.17
N PHE A 183 -13.78 15.58 12.29
CA PHE A 183 -13.98 15.28 10.86
C PHE A 183 -14.29 13.81 10.60
N LEU A 184 -13.66 12.90 11.35
CA LEU A 184 -13.98 11.48 11.29
C LEU A 184 -15.44 11.23 11.71
N LEU A 185 -15.86 11.81 12.84
CA LEU A 185 -17.23 11.68 13.33
C LEU A 185 -18.24 12.27 12.33
N LEU A 186 -17.95 13.45 11.78
CA LEU A 186 -18.76 14.07 10.74
C LEU A 186 -18.89 13.15 9.51
N GLY A 187 -17.78 12.59 9.02
CA GLY A 187 -17.79 11.69 7.87
C GLY A 187 -18.61 10.43 8.11
N VAL A 188 -18.47 9.81 9.29
CA VAL A 188 -19.24 8.61 9.66
C VAL A 188 -20.73 8.92 9.80
N GLU A 189 -21.11 10.04 10.42
CA GLU A 189 -22.53 10.40 10.57
C GLU A 189 -23.18 10.81 9.25
N VAL A 190 -22.48 11.54 8.37
CA VAL A 190 -22.99 11.85 7.01
C VAL A 190 -23.16 10.57 6.20
N LEU A 191 -22.18 9.67 6.24
CA LEU A 191 -22.26 8.37 5.59
C LEU A 191 -23.43 7.54 6.13
N ARG A 192 -23.61 7.50 7.45
CA ARG A 192 -24.74 6.82 8.10
C ARG A 192 -26.08 7.40 7.67
N PHE A 193 -26.18 8.73 7.61
CA PHE A 193 -27.39 9.43 7.17
C PHE A 193 -27.78 9.06 5.73
N VAL A 194 -26.82 9.07 4.80
CA VAL A 194 -27.02 8.68 3.39
C VAL A 194 -27.53 7.23 3.30
N MET A 195 -26.95 6.31 4.07
CA MET A 195 -27.34 4.90 4.03
C MET A 195 -28.75 4.62 4.56
N ILE A 196 -29.19 5.35 5.59
CA ILE A 196 -30.52 5.15 6.18
C ILE A 196 -31.64 5.64 5.26
N LYS A 197 -31.37 6.68 4.45
CA LYS A 197 -32.41 7.38 3.69
C LYS A 197 -32.95 6.57 2.51
N GLU A 198 -32.07 6.02 1.67
CA GLU A 198 -32.48 5.44 0.37
C GLU A 198 -31.92 4.04 0.10
N GLY A 199 -31.04 3.50 0.96
CA GLY A 199 -30.41 2.18 0.78
C GLY A 199 -29.47 2.06 -0.44
N VAL A 200 -29.47 3.06 -1.32
CA VAL A 200 -28.57 3.24 -2.47
C VAL A 200 -27.93 4.62 -2.39
N VAL A 201 -26.67 4.73 -2.79
CA VAL A 201 -25.93 5.99 -2.77
C VAL A 201 -26.09 6.71 -4.11
N THR A 202 -26.64 7.91 -4.10
CA THR A 202 -26.75 8.75 -5.30
C THR A 202 -25.42 9.44 -5.64
N MET A 203 -25.24 9.83 -6.91
CA MET A 203 -24.02 10.53 -7.35
C MET A 203 -23.80 11.86 -6.61
N CYS A 204 -24.87 12.57 -6.28
CA CYS A 204 -24.79 13.81 -5.50
C CYS A 204 -24.27 13.55 -4.08
N GLU A 205 -24.76 12.51 -3.42
CA GLU A 205 -24.30 12.13 -2.07
C GLU A 205 -22.84 11.68 -2.07
N ALA A 206 -22.41 10.94 -3.11
CA ALA A 206 -21.01 10.57 -3.30
C ALA A 206 -20.10 11.80 -3.47
N ILE A 207 -20.54 12.80 -4.24
CA ILE A 207 -19.81 14.07 -4.39
C ILE A 207 -19.71 14.81 -3.06
N VAL A 208 -20.79 14.85 -2.27
CA VAL A 208 -20.78 15.48 -0.93
C VAL A 208 -19.77 14.80 -0.01
N LEU A 209 -19.77 13.45 0.04
CA LEU A 209 -18.81 12.68 0.84
C LEU A 209 -17.36 12.95 0.40
N PHE A 210 -17.11 13.00 -0.90
CA PHE A 210 -15.80 13.35 -1.44
C PHE A 210 -15.39 14.78 -1.09
N PHE A 211 -16.32 15.74 -1.18
CA PHE A 211 -16.05 17.14 -0.86
C PHE A 211 -15.67 17.35 0.61
N ILE A 212 -16.29 16.61 1.54
CA ILE A 212 -15.92 16.63 2.96
C ILE A 212 -14.44 16.25 3.14
N TYR A 213 -13.96 15.22 2.42
CA TYR A 213 -12.55 14.83 2.45
C TYR A 213 -11.63 15.92 1.89
N VAL A 214 -12.00 16.57 0.79
CA VAL A 214 -11.23 17.69 0.22
C VAL A 214 -11.13 18.85 1.22
N VAL A 215 -12.24 19.23 1.85
CA VAL A 215 -12.27 20.28 2.89
C VAL A 215 -11.39 19.91 4.08
N TYR A 216 -11.44 18.66 4.54
CA TYR A 216 -10.57 18.15 5.61
C TYR A 216 -9.08 18.33 5.28
N VAL A 217 -8.66 17.95 4.08
CA VAL A 217 -7.25 18.09 3.65
C VAL A 217 -6.85 19.58 3.57
N VAL A 218 -7.71 20.44 3.03
CA VAL A 218 -7.45 21.88 2.93
C VAL A 218 -7.27 22.50 4.33
N ILE A 219 -8.11 22.14 5.30
CA ILE A 219 -8.01 22.63 6.68
C ILE A 219 -6.71 22.17 7.34
N ASN A 220 -6.30 20.92 7.11
CA ASN A 220 -5.01 20.41 7.62
C ASN A 220 -3.82 21.20 7.06
N ILE A 221 -3.84 21.51 5.76
CA ILE A 221 -2.80 22.33 5.11
C ILE A 221 -2.82 23.76 5.67
N ALA A 222 -4.01 24.35 5.81
CA ALA A 222 -4.18 25.70 6.36
C ALA A 222 -3.64 25.80 7.79
N ASP A 223 -3.88 24.80 8.64
CA ASP A 223 -3.36 24.75 10.01
C ASP A 223 -1.83 24.73 10.05
N VAL A 224 -1.17 23.96 9.18
CA VAL A 224 0.30 23.98 9.07
C VAL A 224 0.82 25.35 8.62
N ILE A 225 0.13 25.99 7.68
CA ILE A 225 0.48 27.34 7.23
C ILE A 225 0.34 28.34 8.39
N ILE A 226 -0.76 28.28 9.14
CA ILE A 226 -1.01 29.13 10.32
C ILE A 226 0.07 28.90 11.39
N MET A 227 0.42 27.65 11.67
CA MET A 227 1.49 27.29 12.61
C MET A 227 2.84 27.89 12.19
N ARG A 228 3.17 27.89 10.89
CA ARG A 228 4.39 28.54 10.38
C ARG A 228 4.38 30.05 10.55
N PHE A 229 3.24 30.70 10.32
CA PHE A 229 3.10 32.13 10.59
C PHE A 229 3.24 32.43 12.09
N TYR A 230 2.68 31.58 12.95
CA TYR A 230 2.81 31.69 14.40
C TYR A 230 4.28 31.55 14.86
N ILE A 231 5.01 30.55 14.35
CA ILE A 231 6.45 30.38 14.62
C ILE A 231 7.25 31.63 14.21
N LYS A 232 7.02 32.16 13.00
CA LYS A 232 7.68 33.38 12.52
C LYS A 232 7.40 34.59 13.40
N LYS A 233 6.15 34.75 13.86
CA LYS A 233 5.75 35.83 14.77
C LYS A 233 6.44 35.66 16.13
N LEU A 234 6.42 34.45 16.68
CA LEU A 234 7.01 34.14 17.98
C LEU A 234 8.54 34.36 17.97
N ARG A 235 9.22 34.01 16.87
CA ARG A 235 10.65 34.30 16.68
C ARG A 235 10.94 35.81 16.77
N LYS A 236 10.16 36.64 16.08
CA LYS A 236 10.30 38.11 16.16
C LYS A 236 10.06 38.66 17.56
N GLU A 237 9.10 38.10 18.29
CA GLU A 237 8.86 38.50 19.68
C GLU A 237 10.03 38.13 20.60
N VAL A 238 10.61 36.94 20.43
CA VAL A 238 11.81 36.51 21.17
C VAL A 238 13.00 37.42 20.86
N ASP A 239 13.23 37.74 19.59
CA ASP A 239 14.30 38.66 19.17
C ASP A 239 14.10 40.07 19.77
N HIS A 240 12.86 40.55 19.81
CA HIS A 240 12.53 41.83 20.41
C HIS A 240 12.80 41.83 21.93
N LEU A 241 12.32 40.81 22.66
CA LEU A 241 12.57 40.65 24.09
C LEU A 241 14.05 40.49 24.43
N GLY A 242 14.83 39.85 23.55
CA GLY A 242 16.28 39.70 23.69
C GLY A 242 17.04 41.02 23.54
N ASN A 243 16.52 41.97 22.77
CA ASN A 243 17.14 43.28 22.53
C ASN A 243 16.82 44.32 23.62
N LEU A 244 15.86 44.05 24.52
CA LEU A 244 15.58 44.94 25.66
C LEU A 244 16.69 44.86 26.72
N THR A 245 17.11 46.01 27.25
CA THR A 245 18.06 46.11 28.36
C THR A 245 17.40 46.77 29.58
N PRO A 246 17.24 46.07 30.74
CA PRO A 246 17.54 44.65 30.96
C PRO A 246 16.46 43.72 30.38
N PRO A 247 16.83 42.53 29.87
CA PRO A 247 15.86 41.60 29.28
C PRO A 247 15.01 40.91 30.37
N PRO A 248 13.70 40.74 30.17
CA PRO A 248 12.84 39.98 31.07
C PRO A 248 13.14 38.47 30.97
N THR A 249 14.07 37.99 31.80
CA THR A 249 14.63 36.63 31.72
C THR A 249 13.60 35.50 31.82
N LYS A 250 12.59 35.63 32.70
CA LYS A 250 11.55 34.58 32.88
C LYS A 250 10.64 34.44 31.66
N GLU A 251 10.17 35.55 31.10
CA GLU A 251 9.27 35.54 29.94
C GLU A 251 10.02 35.11 28.68
N LEU A 252 11.24 35.61 28.49
CA LEU A 252 12.11 35.24 27.37
C LEU A 252 12.38 33.73 27.35
N GLN A 253 12.75 33.15 28.50
CA GLN A 253 12.99 31.71 28.59
C GLN A 253 11.73 30.88 28.32
N ALA A 254 10.56 31.34 28.74
CA ALA A 254 9.29 30.66 28.46
C ALA A 254 8.98 30.65 26.95
N LYS A 255 9.04 31.82 26.29
CA LYS A 255 8.81 31.93 24.84
C LYS A 255 9.85 31.17 24.02
N LEU A 256 11.13 31.21 24.42
CA LEU A 256 12.20 30.46 23.78
C LEU A 256 11.94 28.95 23.84
N ARG A 257 11.54 28.41 25.00
CA ARG A 257 11.19 26.98 25.13
C ARG A 257 10.04 26.60 24.21
N THR A 258 8.99 27.41 24.16
CA THR A 258 7.84 27.19 23.27
C THR A 258 8.25 27.24 21.80
N LEU A 259 9.05 28.23 21.40
CA LEU A 259 9.57 28.36 20.04
C LEU A 259 10.38 27.12 19.64
N THR A 260 11.34 26.71 20.47
CA THR A 260 12.16 25.52 20.20
C THR A 260 11.30 24.27 20.07
N SER A 261 10.27 24.08 20.93
CA SER A 261 9.38 22.93 20.80
C SER A 261 8.58 22.93 19.49
N LEU A 262 8.07 24.08 19.06
CA LEU A 262 7.28 24.20 17.83
C LEU A 262 8.13 24.05 16.57
N GLU A 263 9.37 24.55 16.58
CA GLU A 263 10.31 24.36 15.48
C GLU A 263 10.70 22.89 15.32
N VAL A 264 10.97 22.20 16.44
CA VAL A 264 11.24 20.76 16.46
C VAL A 264 10.05 19.94 15.94
N GLU A 265 8.82 20.33 16.26
CA GLU A 265 7.61 19.63 15.77
C GLU A 265 7.25 19.97 14.30
N ASN A 266 7.66 21.13 13.80
CA ASN A 266 7.39 21.56 12.42
C ASN A 266 8.37 20.97 11.41
N ASP A 267 9.61 20.70 11.83
CA ASP A 267 10.63 20.09 10.97
C ASP A 267 10.66 18.56 11.14
N ILE A 268 10.85 17.84 10.03
CA ILE A 268 11.02 16.38 10.06
C ILE A 268 12.44 16.08 10.56
N GLN A 269 12.54 15.40 11.71
CA GLN A 269 13.84 15.01 12.26
C GLN A 269 14.20 13.60 11.80
N ILE A 270 15.17 13.48 10.89
CA ILE A 270 15.78 12.18 10.63
C ILE A 270 16.87 11.98 11.67
N SER A 271 16.69 10.96 12.47
CA SER A 271 17.59 10.59 13.54
C SER A 271 18.33 9.31 13.19
N ASP A 272 19.60 9.21 13.60
CA ASP A 272 20.41 8.04 13.36
C ASP A 272 19.90 6.87 14.22
N THR A 273 19.23 5.92 13.57
CA THR A 273 18.68 4.74 14.25
C THR A 273 19.68 3.59 14.33
N THR A 274 20.88 3.70 13.75
CA THR A 274 21.87 2.61 13.66
C THR A 274 22.30 2.12 15.05
N LYS A 275 22.62 3.04 15.97
CA LYS A 275 22.99 2.73 17.36
C LYS A 275 21.85 2.02 18.11
N TYR A 276 20.60 2.46 17.90
CA TYR A 276 19.41 1.85 18.51
C TYR A 276 19.14 0.43 17.98
N ARG A 277 19.30 0.22 16.67
CA ARG A 277 19.13 -1.08 16.00
C ARG A 277 20.16 -2.11 16.50
N ARG A 278 21.40 -1.67 16.75
CA ARG A 278 22.46 -2.49 17.36
C ARG A 278 22.09 -2.96 18.78
N SER A 279 21.54 -2.08 19.61
CA SER A 279 21.12 -2.41 20.98
C SER A 279 19.99 -3.46 21.01
N ARG A 280 19.00 -3.33 20.13
CA ARG A 280 17.85 -4.27 20.07
C ARG A 280 18.24 -5.67 19.55
N ASN A 281 19.20 -5.78 18.64
CA ASN A 281 19.69 -7.07 18.13
C ASN A 281 20.73 -7.73 19.06
N SER A 282 21.47 -6.94 19.84
CA SER A 282 22.49 -7.43 20.78
C SER A 282 21.89 -7.98 22.08
N GLY A 283 20.62 -7.69 22.39
CA GLY A 283 19.95 -8.10 23.64
C GLY A 283 20.49 -7.41 24.90
N ASN A 284 21.68 -6.79 24.79
CA ASN A 284 22.40 -6.14 25.87
C ASN A 284 22.19 -4.62 25.84
N HIS A 285 20.96 -4.18 26.13
CA HIS A 285 20.64 -2.94 26.87
C HIS A 285 19.13 -2.65 26.74
N PHE A 286 18.31 -3.51 27.34
CA PHE A 286 17.04 -3.03 27.88
C PHE A 286 17.37 -2.44 29.26
N SER A 287 17.61 -1.13 29.29
CA SER A 287 18.01 -0.40 30.49
C SER A 287 16.96 -0.54 31.59
N ASP A 288 17.41 -1.00 32.75
CA ASP A 288 16.78 -0.98 34.07
C ASP A 288 15.25 -1.09 34.09
N THR A 289 14.78 -2.30 34.41
CA THR A 289 13.51 -2.54 35.08
C THR A 289 13.44 -1.67 36.33
N THR A 290 13.06 -0.40 36.16
CA THR A 290 12.48 0.36 37.26
C THR A 290 11.25 -0.45 37.66
N ARG A 291 11.19 -0.75 38.95
CA ARG A 291 10.32 -1.72 39.62
C ARG A 291 8.85 -1.27 39.62
N THR A 292 8.32 -0.87 38.47
CA THR A 292 7.01 -0.26 38.28
C THR A 292 6.26 -0.98 37.16
N GLY A 293 5.55 -2.06 37.54
CA GLY A 293 4.41 -2.62 36.82
C GLY A 293 4.62 -3.19 35.41
N TYR A 294 3.86 -4.23 35.08
CA TYR A 294 3.82 -4.87 33.75
C TYR A 294 3.32 -3.98 32.59
N PHE A 295 3.14 -2.67 32.81
CA PHE A 295 2.49 -1.74 31.87
C PHE A 295 3.22 -0.41 31.67
N VAL A 296 4.48 -0.29 32.09
CA VAL A 296 5.26 0.93 31.80
C VAL A 296 6.16 0.65 30.61
N THR A 297 5.85 1.29 29.48
CA THR A 297 6.65 1.25 28.27
C THR A 297 7.94 2.06 28.50
N PRO A 298 9.11 1.41 28.47
CA PRO A 298 10.36 2.09 28.83
C PRO A 298 10.71 3.14 27.80
N ARG A 299 11.08 4.31 28.32
CA ARG A 299 11.61 5.41 27.51
C ARG A 299 13.08 5.14 27.20
N PRO A 300 13.52 5.26 25.94
CA PRO A 300 14.94 5.14 25.59
C PRO A 300 15.78 6.12 26.43
N LYS A 301 16.91 5.64 26.99
CA LYS A 301 17.81 6.44 27.83
C LYS A 301 18.53 7.54 27.04
N GLU A 302 18.79 7.31 25.75
CA GLU A 302 19.40 8.27 24.83
C GLU A 302 18.46 8.56 23.67
N ARG A 303 18.30 9.85 23.33
CA ARG A 303 17.59 10.26 22.12
C ARG A 303 18.53 10.08 20.93
N PRO A 304 18.07 9.51 19.81
CA PRO A 304 18.91 9.34 18.64
C PRO A 304 19.32 10.71 18.09
N GLU A 305 20.59 10.84 17.68
CA GLU A 305 21.19 12.09 17.20
C GLU A 305 20.60 12.45 15.82
N GLN A 306 20.41 13.74 15.56
CA GLN A 306 19.92 14.22 14.26
C GLN A 306 21.03 14.09 13.22
N VAL A 307 20.72 13.47 12.08
CA VAL A 307 21.67 13.32 10.97
C VAL A 307 21.61 14.55 10.08
N ASP A 308 22.75 15.16 9.79
CA ASP A 308 22.85 16.19 8.76
C ASP A 308 22.96 15.54 7.38
N HIS A 309 21.87 15.54 6.63
CA HIS A 309 21.82 14.91 5.30
C HIS A 309 22.61 15.66 4.25
N GLU A 310 22.78 16.97 4.38
CA GLU A 310 23.52 17.74 3.38
C GLU A 310 25.01 17.42 3.49
N ALA A 311 25.52 17.32 4.71
CA ALA A 311 26.87 16.83 4.97
C ALA A 311 27.05 15.37 4.51
N ASN A 312 26.09 14.49 4.79
CA ASN A 312 26.18 13.07 4.46
C ASN A 312 26.21 12.79 2.93
N ARG A 313 25.77 13.75 2.12
CA ARG A 313 25.78 13.68 0.65
C ARG A 313 27.20 13.64 0.08
N THR A 314 28.13 14.39 0.67
CA THR A 314 29.50 14.56 0.18
C THR A 314 30.57 14.02 1.10
N ASN A 315 30.18 13.39 2.22
CA ASN A 315 31.10 12.88 3.25
C ASN A 315 32.26 12.03 2.70
N LEU A 316 32.02 11.25 1.64
CA LEU A 316 33.01 10.38 1.01
C LEU A 316 33.78 11.02 -0.17
N HIS A 317 33.47 12.25 -0.55
CA HIS A 317 34.09 12.93 -1.69
C HIS A 317 35.10 13.97 -1.21
N ASN A 318 36.38 13.70 -1.47
CA ASN A 318 37.47 14.66 -1.27
C ASN A 318 38.21 14.87 -2.60
N SER A 319 39.10 15.87 -2.70
CA SER A 319 39.93 16.11 -3.88
C SER A 319 40.72 14.88 -4.33
N GLU A 320 41.08 14.01 -3.39
CA GLU A 320 41.76 12.73 -3.63
C GLU A 320 40.83 11.56 -4.00
N ASN A 321 39.52 11.66 -3.72
CA ASN A 321 38.53 10.61 -4.02
C ASN A 321 37.49 11.08 -5.05
N SER A 322 37.82 10.87 -6.33
CA SER A 322 36.95 11.27 -7.44
C SER A 322 35.60 10.53 -7.43
N LYS A 323 34.54 11.19 -7.93
CA LYS A 323 33.17 10.65 -7.94
C LYS A 323 32.96 9.34 -8.71
N ASN A 324 33.93 8.94 -9.55
CA ASN A 324 33.83 7.75 -10.41
C ASN A 324 34.77 6.62 -9.99
N LEU A 325 35.48 6.75 -8.86
CA LEU A 325 36.38 5.71 -8.37
C LEU A 325 35.56 4.50 -7.87
N LEU A 326 36.00 3.26 -8.16
CA LEU A 326 35.40 1.99 -7.67
C LEU A 326 33.92 1.74 -8.05
N LEU A 327 33.46 2.31 -9.17
CA LEU A 327 32.06 2.26 -9.63
C LEU A 327 31.44 0.84 -9.66
N PHE A 328 32.18 -0.17 -10.13
CA PHE A 328 31.69 -1.56 -10.18
C PHE A 328 31.69 -2.24 -8.80
N THR A 329 32.66 -1.93 -7.94
CA THR A 329 32.71 -2.43 -6.58
C THR A 329 31.55 -1.85 -5.75
N GLU A 330 31.28 -0.55 -5.89
CA GLU A 330 30.11 0.08 -5.30
C GLU A 330 28.81 -0.54 -5.82
N PHE A 331 28.71 -0.82 -7.12
CA PHE A 331 27.54 -1.49 -7.69
C PHE A 331 27.29 -2.88 -7.11
N LEU A 332 28.32 -3.74 -7.05
CA LEU A 332 28.20 -5.08 -6.49
C LEU A 332 27.90 -5.04 -4.98
N HIS A 333 28.46 -4.07 -4.27
CA HIS A 333 28.15 -3.86 -2.86
C HIS A 333 26.70 -3.40 -2.66
N SER A 334 26.18 -2.49 -3.50
CA SER A 334 24.79 -2.04 -3.43
C SER A 334 23.77 -3.10 -3.87
N LEU A 335 24.16 -4.02 -4.76
CA LEU A 335 23.33 -5.16 -5.14
C LEU A 335 23.32 -6.29 -4.11
N ASN A 336 24.22 -6.28 -3.13
CA ASN A 336 24.26 -7.31 -2.10
C ASN A 336 23.07 -7.13 -1.13
N PRO A 337 22.13 -8.09 -1.08
CA PRO A 337 20.94 -7.99 -0.22
C PRO A 337 21.25 -8.29 1.26
N ILE A 338 22.44 -8.79 1.58
CA ILE A 338 22.85 -9.16 2.94
C ILE A 338 23.77 -8.08 3.51
N ASP A 339 23.25 -7.31 4.47
CA ASP A 339 24.05 -6.38 5.25
C ASP A 339 25.12 -7.14 6.05
N GLY A 340 26.40 -6.82 5.81
CA GLY A 340 27.53 -7.49 6.46
C GLY A 340 27.51 -7.36 7.98
N GLU A 341 27.14 -6.20 8.52
CA GLU A 341 27.00 -5.99 9.96
C GLU A 341 25.87 -6.84 10.57
N ALA A 342 24.71 -6.91 9.90
CA ALA A 342 23.57 -7.70 10.37
C ALA A 342 23.84 -9.20 10.35
N TRP A 343 24.67 -9.65 9.40
CA TRP A 343 25.13 -11.02 9.31
C TRP A 343 26.08 -11.39 10.46
N GLN A 344 27.03 -10.51 10.79
CA GLN A 344 27.99 -10.76 11.87
C GLN A 344 27.32 -10.74 13.24
N LEU A 345 26.46 -9.75 13.50
CA LEU A 345 25.74 -9.60 14.77
C LEU A 345 24.57 -10.59 14.93
N GLY A 346 24.11 -11.20 13.83
CA GLY A 346 22.97 -12.11 13.82
C GLY A 346 23.29 -13.53 14.31
N GLY A 347 22.44 -14.07 15.18
CA GLY A 347 22.44 -15.50 15.52
C GLY A 347 22.02 -16.40 14.35
N LYS A 348 22.12 -17.73 14.52
CA LYS A 348 21.84 -18.73 13.46
C LYS A 348 20.46 -18.55 12.80
N CYS A 349 19.42 -18.27 13.58
CA CYS A 349 18.07 -18.03 13.05
C CYS A 349 17.97 -16.75 12.22
N ASN A 350 18.64 -15.66 12.63
CA ASN A 350 18.65 -14.41 11.87
C ASN A 350 19.41 -14.57 10.54
N ARG A 351 20.49 -15.37 10.54
CA ARG A 351 21.24 -15.70 9.32
C ARG A 351 20.40 -16.52 8.33
N LEU A 352 19.69 -17.55 8.83
CA LEU A 352 18.76 -18.32 8.00
C LEU A 352 17.68 -17.41 7.40
N TYR A 353 17.14 -16.49 8.20
CA TYR A 353 16.18 -15.49 7.72
C TYR A 353 16.76 -14.59 6.61
N LEU A 354 17.97 -14.06 6.79
CA LEU A 354 18.64 -13.24 5.77
C LEU A 354 18.82 -14.01 4.45
N ILE A 355 19.12 -15.31 4.51
CA ILE A 355 19.24 -16.17 3.32
C ILE A 355 17.88 -16.35 2.64
N VAL A 356 16.83 -16.72 3.39
CA VAL A 356 15.48 -16.94 2.82
C VAL A 356 14.94 -15.67 2.15
N ARG A 357 15.26 -14.50 2.72
CA ARG A 357 14.83 -13.19 2.22
C ARG A 357 15.65 -12.69 1.02
N CYS A 358 16.90 -13.14 0.89
CA CYS A 358 17.85 -12.74 -0.15
C CYS A 358 17.26 -12.61 -1.57
N PRO A 359 16.59 -13.65 -2.14
CA PRO A 359 16.11 -13.58 -3.53
C PRO A 359 15.07 -12.47 -3.74
N LEU A 360 14.17 -12.28 -2.78
CA LEU A 360 13.15 -11.24 -2.86
C LEU A 360 13.78 -9.85 -2.80
N VAL A 361 14.72 -9.63 -1.87
CA VAL A 361 15.38 -8.32 -1.70
C VAL A 361 16.26 -8.00 -2.89
N PHE A 362 16.95 -8.98 -3.45
CA PHE A 362 17.76 -8.79 -4.65
C PHE A 362 16.92 -8.26 -5.82
N VAL A 363 15.75 -8.87 -6.06
CA VAL A 363 14.80 -8.39 -7.08
C VAL A 363 14.32 -6.97 -6.75
N MET A 364 13.99 -6.69 -5.49
CA MET A 364 13.57 -5.34 -5.08
C MET A 364 14.69 -4.31 -5.27
N LEU A 365 15.95 -4.62 -4.95
CA LEU A 365 17.09 -3.71 -5.15
C LEU A 365 17.33 -3.41 -6.64
N LEU A 366 17.06 -4.37 -7.52
CA LEU A 366 17.25 -4.20 -8.96
C LEU A 366 16.23 -3.22 -9.58
N PHE A 367 15.02 -3.12 -9.01
CA PHE A 367 13.91 -2.35 -9.59
C PHE A 367 13.45 -1.17 -8.73
N ILE A 368 13.74 -1.14 -7.43
CA ILE A 368 13.28 -0.08 -6.54
C ILE A 368 14.46 0.83 -6.21
N PRO A 369 14.53 2.06 -6.75
CA PRO A 369 15.50 3.04 -6.32
C PRO A 369 15.19 3.44 -4.87
N VAL A 370 16.13 3.22 -3.97
CA VAL A 370 16.02 3.64 -2.57
C VAL A 370 17.03 4.74 -2.31
N VAL A 371 16.54 5.82 -1.72
CA VAL A 371 17.39 6.85 -1.13
C VAL A 371 17.18 6.75 0.38
N ASP A 372 18.27 6.58 1.11
CA ASP A 372 18.25 6.46 2.56
C ASP A 372 19.21 7.48 3.16
N PHE A 373 18.63 8.54 3.70
CA PHE A 373 19.36 9.67 4.28
C PHE A 373 20.16 9.31 5.54
N GLU A 374 19.89 8.16 6.16
CA GLU A 374 20.66 7.62 7.29
C GLU A 374 21.98 6.98 6.81
N LYS A 375 22.11 6.64 5.51
CA LYS A 375 23.31 6.02 4.92
C LYS A 375 24.22 7.03 4.23
N ASP A 376 25.52 6.71 4.16
CA ASP A 376 26.51 7.49 3.40
C ASP A 376 26.12 7.62 1.93
N LYS A 377 26.39 8.79 1.31
CA LYS A 377 25.92 9.15 -0.05
C LYS A 377 24.41 8.96 -0.24
N HIS A 378 23.64 8.92 0.85
CA HIS A 378 22.22 8.56 0.86
C HIS A 378 21.91 7.17 0.28
N GLY A 379 22.87 6.25 0.33
CA GLY A 379 22.79 4.93 -0.31
C GLY A 379 22.92 4.96 -1.84
N TRP A 380 23.35 6.08 -2.42
CA TRP A 380 23.41 6.28 -3.86
C TRP A 380 24.51 5.44 -4.53
N SER A 381 24.13 4.65 -5.55
CA SER A 381 25.05 3.96 -6.44
C SER A 381 24.78 4.34 -7.89
N LYS A 382 25.78 4.90 -8.56
CA LYS A 382 25.62 5.49 -9.89
C LYS A 382 25.20 4.46 -10.94
N LEU A 383 25.89 3.31 -10.98
CA LEU A 383 25.59 2.25 -11.95
C LEU A 383 24.22 1.60 -11.68
N LEU A 384 23.89 1.37 -10.40
CA LEU A 384 22.59 0.79 -10.02
C LEU A 384 21.44 1.70 -10.47
N ASN A 385 21.57 3.00 -10.23
CA ASN A 385 20.54 3.95 -10.60
C ASN A 385 20.41 4.09 -12.13
N CYS A 386 21.52 4.04 -12.87
CA CYS A 386 21.47 3.96 -14.33
C CYS A 386 20.73 2.70 -14.82
N THR A 387 20.95 1.54 -14.20
CA THR A 387 20.21 0.31 -14.56
C THR A 387 18.73 0.45 -14.24
N GLN A 388 18.37 0.99 -13.08
CA GLN A 388 16.97 1.20 -12.66
C GLN A 388 16.22 2.18 -13.57
N ILE A 389 16.86 3.26 -14.02
CA ILE A 389 16.26 4.22 -14.96
C ILE A 389 15.85 3.52 -16.27
N VAL A 390 16.65 2.56 -16.73
CA VAL A 390 16.34 1.79 -17.94
C VAL A 390 15.30 0.71 -17.64
N THR A 391 15.47 -0.09 -16.58
CA THR A 391 14.65 -1.28 -16.32
C THR A 391 13.25 -0.97 -15.81
N ASN A 392 13.07 0.09 -15.02
CA ASN A 392 11.79 0.37 -14.35
C ASN A 392 10.63 0.63 -15.32
N PRO A 393 10.78 1.45 -16.38
CA PRO A 393 9.74 1.61 -17.39
C PRO A 393 9.32 0.29 -18.03
N PHE A 394 10.29 -0.58 -18.37
CA PHE A 394 9.97 -1.90 -18.94
C PHE A 394 9.20 -2.78 -17.95
N VAL A 395 9.60 -2.80 -16.67
CA VAL A 395 8.89 -3.57 -15.64
C VAL A 395 7.47 -3.05 -15.43
N ILE A 396 7.28 -1.74 -15.34
CA ILE A 396 5.94 -1.15 -15.18
C ILE A 396 5.06 -1.48 -16.39
N ILE A 397 5.56 -1.30 -17.61
CA ILE A 397 4.80 -1.61 -18.84
C ILE A 397 4.43 -3.10 -18.88
N THR A 398 5.37 -3.99 -18.59
CA THR A 398 5.11 -5.44 -18.58
C THR A 398 4.12 -5.84 -17.49
N LEU A 399 4.22 -5.28 -16.28
CA LEU A 399 3.26 -5.52 -15.20
C LEU A 399 1.86 -5.03 -15.57
N VAL A 400 1.72 -3.79 -16.05
CA VAL A 400 0.43 -3.22 -16.48
C VAL A 400 -0.18 -4.07 -17.60
N HIS A 401 0.61 -4.46 -18.59
CA HIS A 401 0.13 -5.27 -19.71
C HIS A 401 -0.29 -6.69 -19.27
N CYS A 402 0.43 -7.31 -18.33
CA CYS A 402 0.04 -8.57 -17.72
C CYS A 402 -1.27 -8.43 -16.91
N SER A 403 -1.44 -7.35 -16.15
CA SER A 403 -2.68 -7.05 -15.43
C SER A 403 -3.86 -6.82 -16.38
N CYS A 404 -3.66 -6.11 -17.50
CA CYS A 404 -4.70 -5.92 -18.52
C CYS A 404 -5.04 -7.20 -19.29
N ARG A 405 -4.06 -8.07 -19.58
CA ARG A 405 -4.34 -9.37 -20.24
C ARG A 405 -5.14 -10.32 -19.35
N GLY A 406 -4.93 -10.29 -18.03
CA GLY A 406 -5.79 -10.99 -17.07
C GLY A 406 -7.25 -10.52 -17.09
N GLN A 407 -7.49 -9.25 -17.44
CA GLN A 407 -8.82 -8.63 -17.54
C GLN A 407 -9.49 -8.83 -18.92
N CYS A 408 -8.73 -8.78 -20.02
CA CYS A 408 -9.28 -9.00 -21.37
C CYS A 408 -9.74 -10.45 -21.61
N LEU A 409 -9.12 -11.44 -20.97
CA LEU A 409 -9.55 -12.84 -21.12
C LEU A 409 -10.92 -13.12 -20.46
N SER A 410 -11.36 -12.25 -19.53
CA SER A 410 -12.68 -12.36 -18.89
C SER A 410 -13.83 -11.77 -19.70
N HIS A 411 -13.56 -10.97 -20.74
CA HIS A 411 -14.60 -10.39 -21.61
C HIS A 411 -14.82 -11.14 -22.93
N LEU A 412 -14.05 -12.21 -23.19
CA LEU A 412 -14.21 -13.10 -24.34
C LEU A 412 -14.69 -14.49 -23.90
N VAL A 413 -15.85 -14.60 -23.25
CA VAL A 413 -16.53 -15.89 -23.05
C VAL A 413 -18.05 -15.75 -23.24
N HIS A 414 -18.49 -16.19 -24.42
CA HIS A 414 -19.78 -16.79 -24.79
C HIS A 414 -21.06 -15.90 -24.86
N ASN A 415 -21.34 -15.39 -26.07
CA ASN A 415 -22.72 -15.20 -26.55
C ASN A 415 -23.20 -16.53 -27.16
N PRO A 416 -24.28 -17.18 -26.69
CA PRO A 416 -24.63 -18.55 -27.08
C PRO A 416 -25.41 -18.67 -28.39
N GLN A 417 -25.33 -17.73 -29.33
CA GLN A 417 -26.22 -17.71 -30.51
C GLN A 417 -25.55 -17.66 -31.89
N HIS A 418 -24.24 -17.55 -32.04
CA HIS A 418 -23.61 -17.61 -33.37
C HIS A 418 -22.32 -18.44 -33.39
N GLN A 419 -22.39 -19.61 -34.04
CA GLN A 419 -21.24 -20.38 -34.51
C GLN A 419 -20.65 -19.69 -35.74
N HIS A 420 -19.84 -18.66 -35.56
CA HIS A 420 -18.79 -18.27 -36.53
C HIS A 420 -17.75 -17.42 -35.77
N LEU A 421 -16.49 -17.88 -35.76
CA LEU A 421 -15.35 -17.11 -35.27
C LEU A 421 -15.05 -16.02 -36.29
N ASP A 422 -15.47 -14.78 -36.01
CA ASP A 422 -14.85 -13.62 -36.65
C ASP A 422 -13.78 -13.06 -35.74
N VAL A 423 -12.53 -13.19 -36.18
CA VAL A 423 -11.36 -12.57 -35.56
C VAL A 423 -11.42 -11.08 -35.88
N VAL A 424 -11.97 -10.27 -34.97
CA VAL A 424 -11.72 -8.82 -35.01
C VAL A 424 -10.33 -8.59 -34.41
N ALA A 425 -9.32 -8.72 -35.26
CA ALA A 425 -8.00 -8.18 -34.99
C ALA A 425 -8.14 -6.65 -34.98
N VAL A 426 -7.93 -6.03 -33.83
CA VAL A 426 -7.70 -4.58 -33.76
C VAL A 426 -6.34 -4.32 -34.41
N HIS A 427 -6.35 -4.10 -35.72
CA HIS A 427 -5.22 -3.54 -36.44
C HIS A 427 -5.17 -2.04 -36.11
N ASN A 428 -4.05 -1.58 -35.55
CA ASN A 428 -3.75 -0.16 -35.45
C ASN A 428 -3.46 0.35 -36.87
N ASP A 429 -4.46 0.92 -37.53
CA ASP A 429 -4.24 1.77 -38.70
C ASP A 429 -3.96 3.21 -38.24
N PRO A 430 -2.88 3.85 -38.71
CA PRO A 430 -2.55 5.23 -38.41
C PRO A 430 -3.30 6.14 -39.38
N ALA A 431 -4.61 6.29 -39.22
CA ALA A 431 -5.36 7.36 -39.88
C ALA A 431 -6.69 7.58 -39.14
N GLY A 432 -6.84 8.77 -38.55
CA GLY A 432 -8.00 9.11 -37.73
C GLY A 432 -9.33 9.07 -38.50
N ARG A 433 -10.34 8.48 -37.85
CA ARG A 433 -11.75 8.89 -37.90
C ARG A 433 -12.54 8.12 -36.85
N SER A 434 -13.08 8.86 -35.89
CA SER A 434 -14.04 8.44 -34.89
C SER A 434 -15.41 8.19 -35.53
N GLY A 435 -16.08 7.09 -35.16
CA GLY A 435 -17.45 6.79 -35.55
C GLY A 435 -18.16 5.95 -34.50
N LEU A 436 -18.96 6.61 -33.65
CA LEU A 436 -20.09 5.98 -32.94
C LEU A 436 -21.25 5.78 -33.93
N PRO A 437 -22.08 4.73 -33.80
CA PRO A 437 -23.23 4.52 -34.69
C PRO A 437 -24.41 5.42 -34.27
N ALA A 438 -25.04 6.05 -35.25
CA ALA A 438 -26.26 6.82 -35.10
C ALA A 438 -27.49 5.89 -35.07
N PHE A 439 -28.33 6.04 -34.05
CA PHE A 439 -29.72 5.62 -34.09
C PHE A 439 -30.46 6.52 -35.08
N THR A 440 -31.00 5.93 -36.14
CA THR A 440 -31.95 6.58 -37.03
C THR A 440 -33.33 6.57 -36.37
N ASP A 441 -33.81 7.74 -35.96
CA ASP A 441 -35.24 8.03 -35.92
C ASP A 441 -35.48 9.40 -36.55
N GLY A 442 -36.50 9.45 -37.41
CA GLY A 442 -36.60 10.44 -38.48
C GLY A 442 -37.07 11.83 -38.07
N ARG A 443 -37.04 12.69 -39.11
CA ARG A 443 -37.62 14.05 -39.26
C ARG A 443 -36.67 15.23 -39.05
N SER A 444 -36.05 15.61 -40.18
CA SER A 444 -36.14 16.92 -40.84
C SER A 444 -36.16 18.20 -39.98
N ALA A 445 -35.09 19.01 -40.08
CA ALA A 445 -35.09 20.47 -40.33
C ALA A 445 -33.61 20.94 -40.46
N VAL A 446 -33.12 21.18 -41.67
CA VAL A 446 -32.97 22.52 -42.29
C VAL A 446 -32.09 23.48 -41.46
N LEU A 447 -30.83 23.62 -41.85
CA LEU A 447 -30.24 24.91 -42.25
C LEU A 447 -28.85 24.68 -42.85
N SER A 448 -28.74 25.08 -44.11
CA SER A 448 -27.55 25.16 -44.93
C SER A 448 -26.85 26.53 -44.71
N PRO A 449 -25.81 26.89 -45.47
CA PRO A 449 -24.43 26.99 -45.01
C PRO A 449 -23.97 28.46 -44.93
N ILE A 450 -22.70 28.70 -44.53
CA ILE A 450 -21.69 29.45 -45.30
C ILE A 450 -20.47 29.74 -44.40
N PRO A 451 -19.25 29.75 -44.98
CA PRO A 451 -17.99 29.47 -44.30
C PRO A 451 -17.15 30.72 -44.04
N TRP A 452 -16.24 30.66 -43.06
CA TRP A 452 -14.86 31.19 -43.10
C TRP A 452 -14.02 30.43 -42.06
#